data_AF-A0A0B0IDH7-F1
#
_entry.id   AF-A0A0B0IDH7-F1
#
_cell.length_a   1.000
_cell.length_b   1.000
_cell.length_c   1.000
_cell.angle_alpha   90.00
_cell.angle_beta   90.00
_cell.angle_gamma   90.00
#
_symmetry.space_group_name_H-M   'P 1'
#
loop_
_entity.id
_entity.type
_entity.pdbx_description
1 polymer ?
#
loop_
_entity_poly.entity_id
_entity_poly.type
_entity_poly.pdbx_seq_one_letter_code
_entity_poly.pdbx_strand_id
1 'polypeptide(L)'
;MNDYQKIHTLTRELIPVFDDLDQQSKEVILEHIESCRECKELYNDLINLDESYPKSEDKSDVGIRPLKKLVQFNRSLQWLFISIRAVVILFILFTAYNFYNWDLSLAAALEYIRSVTFMFYFPVATFLLVFTLIFFNKRWVVLSVIFDIFIILFLDTFISFLIK
;
A
#
# COMPACT_ATOMS: atom_id res chain seq x y z
N MET A 1 -17.57 0.50 -34.07
CA MET A 1 -17.69 1.32 -32.84
C MET A 1 -17.08 2.66 -33.13
N ASN A 2 -17.84 3.74 -33.00
CA ASN A 2 -17.37 5.11 -33.22
C ASN A 2 -16.44 5.53 -32.06
N ASP A 3 -15.41 6.33 -32.32
CA ASP A 3 -14.44 6.73 -31.29
C ASP A 3 -15.10 7.53 -30.16
N TYR A 4 -16.17 8.26 -30.47
CA TYR A 4 -17.02 8.92 -29.48
C TYR A 4 -17.66 7.94 -28.47
N GLN A 5 -18.09 6.75 -28.92
CA GLN A 5 -18.64 5.73 -28.02
C GLN A 5 -17.56 5.12 -27.12
N LYS A 6 -16.33 4.96 -27.62
CA LYS A 6 -15.22 4.46 -26.81
C LYS A 6 -14.90 5.45 -25.68
N ILE A 7 -14.78 6.73 -26.00
CA ILE A 7 -14.50 7.79 -25.03
C ILE A 7 -15.63 7.89 -24.00
N HIS A 8 -16.89 7.79 -24.45
CA HIS A 8 -18.04 7.78 -23.55
C HIS A 8 -18.02 6.62 -22.55
N THR A 9 -17.79 5.39 -23.02
CA THR A 9 -17.66 4.22 -22.13
C THR A 9 -16.50 4.39 -21.17
N LEU A 10 -15.33 4.81 -21.67
CA LEU A 10 -14.13 4.99 -20.85
C LEU A 10 -14.35 6.07 -19.78
N THR A 11 -14.90 7.22 -20.17
CA THR A 11 -15.20 8.33 -19.26
C THR A 11 -16.14 7.90 -18.15
N ARG A 12 -17.19 7.15 -18.49
CA ARG A 12 -18.14 6.61 -17.51
C ARG A 12 -17.48 5.64 -16.51
N GLU A 13 -16.49 4.87 -16.93
CA GLU A 13 -15.72 3.97 -16.07
C GLU A 13 -14.70 4.72 -15.19
N LEU A 14 -14.18 5.84 -15.67
CA LEU A 14 -13.10 6.60 -15.04
C LEU A 14 -13.56 7.75 -14.14
N ILE A 15 -14.75 8.32 -14.36
CA ILE A 15 -15.36 9.35 -13.50
C ILE A 15 -15.32 8.97 -12.00
N PRO A 16 -15.62 7.72 -11.58
CA PRO A 16 -15.58 7.33 -10.17
C PRO A 16 -14.17 7.30 -9.54
N VAL A 17 -13.11 7.32 -10.33
CA VAL A 17 -11.70 7.34 -9.88
C VAL A 17 -10.98 8.60 -10.35
N PHE A 18 -11.74 9.64 -10.70
CA PHE A 18 -11.24 10.83 -11.36
C PHE A 18 -10.04 11.45 -10.64
N ASP A 19 -10.06 11.52 -9.31
CA ASP A 19 -8.98 12.12 -8.50
C ASP A 19 -7.64 11.38 -8.58
N ASP A 20 -7.66 10.07 -8.83
CA ASP A 20 -6.48 9.21 -8.91
C ASP A 20 -5.85 9.17 -10.30
N LEU A 21 -6.49 9.80 -11.29
CA LEU A 21 -5.99 9.86 -12.65
C LEU A 21 -4.85 10.87 -12.80
N ASP A 22 -3.97 10.58 -13.75
CA ASP A 22 -2.97 11.53 -14.20
C ASP A 22 -3.64 12.74 -14.88
N GLN A 23 -2.90 13.85 -14.95
CA GLN A 23 -3.40 15.13 -15.46
C GLN A 23 -3.95 15.03 -16.89
N GLN A 24 -3.31 14.24 -17.77
CA GLN A 24 -3.74 14.12 -19.16
C GLN A 24 -5.07 13.37 -19.27
N SER A 25 -5.21 12.27 -18.52
CA SER A 25 -6.46 11.52 -18.45
C SER A 25 -7.62 12.36 -17.88
N LYS A 26 -7.34 13.21 -16.88
CA LYS A 26 -8.33 14.14 -16.32
C LYS A 26 -8.83 15.15 -17.36
N GLU A 27 -7.93 15.73 -18.15
CA GLU A 27 -8.27 16.70 -19.19
C GLU A 27 -9.18 16.09 -20.26
N VAL A 28 -8.86 14.88 -20.74
CA VAL A 28 -9.69 14.17 -21.74
C VAL A 28 -11.10 13.88 -21.22
N ILE A 29 -11.21 13.51 -19.95
CA ILE A 29 -12.51 13.25 -19.30
C ILE A 29 -13.32 14.52 -19.14
N LEU A 30 -12.70 15.62 -18.69
CA LEU A 30 -13.38 16.91 -18.53
C LEU A 30 -13.90 17.44 -19.87
N GLU A 31 -13.10 17.35 -20.93
CA GLU A 31 -13.50 17.73 -22.29
C GLU A 31 -14.72 16.91 -22.76
N HIS A 32 -14.75 15.61 -22.46
CA HIS A 32 -15.91 14.78 -22.76
C HIS A 32 -17.13 15.12 -21.89
N ILE A 33 -16.95 15.41 -20.61
CA ILE A 33 -18.03 15.81 -19.69
C ILE A 33 -18.68 17.12 -20.15
N GLU A 34 -17.92 18.09 -20.65
CA GLU A 34 -18.47 19.34 -21.16
C GLU A 34 -19.41 19.13 -22.35
N SER A 35 -19.12 18.14 -23.19
CA SER A 35 -19.85 17.84 -24.42
C SER A 35 -20.89 16.73 -24.28
N CYS A 36 -20.81 15.89 -23.23
CA CYS A 36 -21.70 14.76 -23.00
C CYS A 36 -22.59 14.96 -21.77
N ARG A 37 -23.89 15.17 -22.01
CA ARG A 37 -24.89 15.36 -20.94
C ARG A 37 -24.92 14.22 -19.93
N GLU A 38 -24.85 12.97 -20.40
CA GLU A 38 -24.92 11.79 -19.52
C GLU A 38 -23.70 11.70 -18.59
N CYS A 39 -22.50 11.97 -19.11
CA CYS A 39 -21.28 11.99 -18.31
C CYS A 39 -21.25 13.18 -17.34
N LYS A 40 -21.83 14.32 -17.73
CA LYS A 40 -21.99 15.50 -16.87
C LYS A 40 -22.92 15.27 -15.71
N GLU A 41 -24.07 14.65 -15.95
CA GLU A 41 -25.01 14.26 -14.90
C GLU A 41 -24.33 13.27 -13.94
N LEU A 42 -23.65 12.25 -14.46
CA LEU A 42 -22.93 11.28 -13.63
C LEU A 42 -21.84 11.91 -12.76
N TYR A 43 -21.07 12.86 -13.31
CA TYR A 43 -20.02 13.57 -12.58
C TYR A 43 -20.59 14.48 -11.49
N ASN A 44 -21.65 15.24 -11.81
CA ASN A 44 -22.31 16.12 -10.85
C ASN A 44 -23.01 15.33 -9.74
N ASP A 45 -23.65 14.21 -10.06
CA ASP A 45 -24.28 13.35 -9.05
C ASP A 45 -23.26 12.84 -8.04
N LEU A 46 -22.06 12.47 -8.48
CA LEU A 46 -20.98 12.02 -7.60
C LEU A 46 -20.45 13.15 -6.70
N ILE A 47 -20.31 14.37 -7.21
CA ILE A 47 -19.89 15.53 -6.42
C ILE A 47 -20.96 15.93 -5.41
N ASN A 48 -22.23 15.98 -5.84
CA ASN A 48 -23.35 16.34 -4.97
C ASN A 48 -23.63 15.26 -3.91
N LEU A 49 -23.34 13.99 -4.20
CA LEU A 49 -23.37 12.89 -3.21
C LEU A 49 -22.27 13.03 -2.16
N ASP A 50 -21.13 13.61 -2.49
CA ASP A 50 -20.02 13.85 -1.56
C ASP A 50 -20.27 15.06 -0.64
N GLU A 51 -21.07 16.04 -1.09
CA GLU A 51 -21.38 17.26 -0.34
C GLU A 51 -22.65 17.19 0.53
N SER A 52 -23.56 16.23 0.31
CA SER A 52 -24.91 16.23 0.93
C SER A 52 -25.11 15.36 2.19
N TYR A 53 -24.07 14.70 2.72
CA TYR A 53 -24.20 13.90 3.95
C TYR A 53 -23.26 14.35 5.08
N PRO A 54 -23.78 14.60 6.31
CA PRO A 54 -22.94 14.81 7.47
C PRO A 54 -22.19 13.50 7.78
N LYS A 55 -20.89 13.60 8.04
CA LYS A 55 -20.02 12.48 8.44
C LYS A 55 -20.62 11.77 9.68
N SER A 56 -21.20 10.59 9.51
CA SER A 56 -21.44 9.65 10.62
C SER A 56 -21.49 8.19 10.17
N GLU A 57 -20.60 7.40 10.78
CA GLU A 57 -20.63 5.98 11.16
C GLU A 57 -21.57 4.98 10.44
N ASP A 58 -20.91 4.00 9.81
CA ASP A 58 -21.10 2.54 9.89
C ASP A 58 -22.42 1.84 9.42
N LYS A 59 -22.19 0.78 8.60
CA LYS A 59 -23.00 -0.43 8.28
C LYS A 59 -23.97 -0.54 7.08
N SER A 60 -23.72 -1.65 6.34
CA SER A 60 -24.53 -2.47 5.39
C SER A 60 -24.90 -1.87 4.03
N ASP A 61 -24.27 -2.27 2.91
CA ASP A 61 -24.52 -3.47 2.06
C ASP A 61 -25.87 -3.32 1.30
N VAL A 62 -25.99 -3.29 -0.03
CA VAL A 62 -25.59 -4.29 -1.03
C VAL A 62 -25.60 -3.60 -2.41
N GLY A 63 -24.53 -3.80 -3.18
CA GLY A 63 -24.43 -3.38 -4.57
C GLY A 63 -23.04 -3.72 -5.08
N ILE A 64 -22.86 -4.96 -5.53
CA ILE A 64 -21.57 -5.55 -5.88
C ILE A 64 -20.90 -4.69 -6.97
N ARG A 65 -20.02 -3.77 -6.55
CA ARG A 65 -19.08 -3.05 -7.41
C ARG A 65 -17.85 -3.95 -7.61
N PRO A 66 -17.63 -4.55 -8.79
CA PRO A 66 -16.46 -5.40 -9.02
C PRO A 66 -15.12 -4.64 -8.87
N LEU A 67 -15.15 -3.29 -8.86
CA LEU A 67 -13.94 -2.44 -8.82
C LEU A 67 -13.51 -1.98 -7.43
N LYS A 68 -14.42 -1.87 -6.44
CA LYS A 68 -14.04 -1.62 -5.02
C LYS A 68 -13.20 -2.78 -4.48
N LYS A 69 -13.48 -4.00 -4.94
CA LYS A 69 -12.73 -5.21 -4.57
C LYS A 69 -11.28 -5.17 -5.03
N LEU A 70 -10.97 -4.55 -6.16
CA LEU A 70 -9.60 -4.50 -6.70
C LEU A 70 -8.71 -3.54 -5.89
N VAL A 71 -9.24 -2.36 -5.54
CA VAL A 71 -8.54 -1.40 -4.67
C VAL A 71 -8.40 -1.97 -3.26
N GLN A 72 -9.44 -2.63 -2.74
CA GLN A 72 -9.37 -3.34 -1.46
C GLN A 72 -8.37 -4.49 -1.49
N PHE A 73 -8.27 -5.22 -2.60
CA PHE A 73 -7.29 -6.29 -2.78
C PHE A 73 -5.87 -5.75 -2.78
N ASN A 74 -5.60 -4.66 -3.51
CA ASN A 74 -4.29 -4.03 -3.52
C ASN A 74 -3.90 -3.54 -2.11
N ARG A 75 -4.82 -2.87 -1.42
CA ARG A 75 -4.62 -2.41 -0.04
C ARG A 75 -4.42 -3.58 0.93
N SER A 76 -5.15 -4.67 0.76
CA SER A 76 -5.00 -5.90 1.55
C SER A 76 -3.62 -6.53 1.33
N LEU A 77 -3.13 -6.54 0.09
CA LEU A 77 -1.80 -7.05 -0.25
C LEU A 77 -0.69 -6.18 0.38
N GLN A 78 -0.86 -4.85 0.41
CA GLN A 78 0.07 -3.96 1.12
C GLN A 78 0.15 -4.31 2.61
N TRP A 79 -1.00 -4.42 3.27
CA TRP A 79 -1.06 -4.79 4.69
C TRP A 79 -0.50 -6.18 4.97
N LEU A 80 -0.69 -7.12 4.05
CA LEU A 80 -0.10 -8.45 4.13
C LEU A 80 1.43 -8.36 4.12
N PHE A 81 2.00 -7.57 3.22
CA PHE A 81 3.46 -7.46 3.06
C PHE A 81 4.11 -6.76 4.24
N ILE A 82 3.41 -5.77 4.82
CA ILE A 82 3.84 -5.11 6.06
C ILE A 82 3.75 -6.10 7.23
N SER A 83 2.66 -6.85 7.33
CA SER A 83 2.46 -7.86 8.39
C SER A 83 3.53 -8.94 8.37
N ILE A 84 3.88 -9.47 7.19
CA ILE A 84 4.95 -10.46 7.07
C ILE A 84 6.28 -9.91 7.60
N ARG A 85 6.65 -8.68 7.22
CA ARG A 85 7.87 -8.02 7.72
C ARG A 85 7.83 -7.85 9.24
N ALA A 86 6.71 -7.38 9.78
CA ALA A 86 6.55 -7.20 11.21
C ALA A 86 6.70 -8.53 11.97
N VAL A 87 6.09 -9.62 11.46
CA VAL A 87 6.21 -10.96 12.06
C VAL A 87 7.66 -11.46 12.03
N VAL A 88 8.38 -11.28 10.93
CA VAL A 88 9.79 -11.70 10.84
C VAL A 88 10.66 -10.88 11.81
N ILE A 89 10.48 -9.56 11.87
CA ILE A 89 11.23 -8.72 12.81
C ILE A 89 10.91 -9.15 14.25
N LEU A 90 9.64 -9.32 14.60
CA LEU A 90 9.22 -9.78 15.93
C LEU A 90 9.81 -11.15 16.25
N PHE A 91 9.87 -12.07 15.30
CA PHE A 91 10.48 -13.38 15.47
C PHE A 91 11.98 -13.28 15.77
N ILE A 92 12.71 -12.42 15.05
CA ILE A 92 14.14 -12.17 15.30
C ILE A 92 14.36 -11.62 16.71
N LEU A 93 13.57 -10.62 17.10
CA LEU A 93 13.67 -9.99 18.42
C LEU A 93 13.27 -10.95 19.54
N PHE A 94 12.20 -11.72 19.36
CA PHE A 94 11.72 -12.69 20.34
C PHE A 94 12.73 -13.83 20.56
N THR A 95 13.35 -14.33 19.48
CA THR A 95 14.39 -15.34 19.60
C THR A 95 15.64 -14.77 20.28
N ALA A 96 16.07 -13.56 19.91
CA ALA A 96 17.17 -12.89 20.60
C ALA A 96 16.87 -12.67 22.09
N TYR A 97 15.63 -12.32 22.43
CA TYR A 97 15.17 -12.14 23.81
C TYR A 97 15.23 -13.42 24.65
N ASN A 98 14.75 -14.53 24.11
CA ASN A 98 14.70 -15.78 24.87
C ASN A 98 16.05 -16.50 24.97
N PHE A 99 16.93 -16.36 23.98
CA PHE A 99 18.21 -17.08 23.96
C PHE A 99 19.34 -16.35 24.67
N TYR A 100 19.32 -15.02 24.74
CA TYR A 100 20.39 -14.23 25.35
C TYR A 100 19.91 -13.46 26.58
N ASN A 101 20.68 -13.55 27.67
CA ASN A 101 20.53 -12.66 28.82
C ASN A 101 21.09 -11.28 28.45
N TRP A 102 20.17 -10.34 28.19
CA TRP A 102 20.49 -8.97 27.77
C TRP A 102 21.32 -8.19 28.78
N ASP A 103 21.17 -8.50 30.08
CA ASP A 103 21.90 -7.85 31.17
C ASP A 103 23.39 -8.20 31.23
N LEU A 104 23.78 -9.36 30.70
CA LEU A 104 25.16 -9.88 30.79
C LEU A 104 25.89 -9.89 29.45
N SER A 105 25.17 -9.86 28.32
CA SER A 105 25.75 -10.16 27.00
C SER A 105 25.11 -9.36 25.84
N LEU A 106 24.85 -8.07 26.05
CA LEU A 106 24.24 -7.18 25.05
C LEU A 106 24.98 -7.22 23.69
N ALA A 107 26.31 -7.27 23.69
CA ALA A 107 27.09 -7.37 22.45
C ALA A 107 26.81 -8.66 21.66
N ALA A 108 26.68 -9.81 22.35
CA ALA A 108 26.39 -11.10 21.71
C ALA A 108 24.93 -11.14 21.18
N ALA A 109 23.99 -10.55 21.91
CA ALA A 109 22.61 -10.43 21.46
C ALA A 109 22.49 -9.56 20.18
N LEU A 110 23.24 -8.45 20.10
CA LEU A 110 23.29 -7.60 18.91
C LEU A 110 23.92 -8.31 17.70
N GLU A 111 25.03 -9.03 17.91
CA GLU A 111 25.67 -9.81 16.85
C GLU A 111 24.75 -10.93 16.32
N TYR A 112 23.99 -11.57 17.23
CA TYR A 112 22.95 -12.53 16.88
C TYR A 112 21.84 -11.88 16.04
N ILE A 113 21.28 -10.75 16.48
CA ILE A 113 20.23 -10.02 15.73
C ILE A 113 20.73 -9.69 14.32
N ARG A 114 21.95 -9.17 14.20
CA ARG A 114 22.55 -8.84 12.90
C ARG A 114 22.65 -10.09 12.02
N SER A 115 23.18 -11.18 12.56
CA SER A 115 23.36 -12.44 11.83
C SER A 115 22.03 -13.03 11.35
N VAL A 116 21.02 -13.08 12.23
CA VAL A 116 19.69 -13.62 11.90
C VAL A 116 18.95 -12.70 10.94
N THR A 117 19.12 -11.38 11.04
CA THR A 117 18.58 -10.42 10.06
C THR A 117 19.13 -10.70 8.67
N PHE A 118 20.44 -10.90 8.53
CA PHE A 118 21.04 -11.25 7.25
C PHE A 118 20.61 -12.63 6.74
N MET A 119 20.46 -13.61 7.63
CA MET A 119 20.13 -14.98 7.23
C MET A 119 18.64 -15.18 6.90
N PHE A 120 17.73 -14.47 7.58
CA PHE A 120 16.28 -14.67 7.46
C PHE A 120 15.55 -13.45 6.91
N TYR A 121 15.79 -12.25 7.44
CA TYR A 121 15.07 -11.06 6.97
C TYR A 121 15.47 -10.70 5.54
N PHE A 122 16.76 -10.72 5.19
CA PHE A 122 17.22 -10.34 3.86
C PHE A 122 16.64 -11.20 2.72
N PRO A 123 16.65 -12.55 2.80
CA PRO A 123 15.99 -13.38 1.78
C PRO A 123 14.48 -13.12 1.68
N VAL A 124 13.79 -12.95 2.82
CA VAL A 124 12.35 -12.65 2.84
C VAL A 124 12.06 -11.28 2.23
N ALA A 125 12.83 -10.26 2.58
CA ALA A 125 12.70 -8.92 2.03
C ALA A 125 12.95 -8.91 0.52
N THR A 126 13.96 -9.63 0.05
CA THR A 126 14.24 -9.78 -1.39
C THR A 126 13.09 -10.46 -2.11
N PHE A 127 12.54 -11.54 -1.55
CA PHE A 127 11.37 -12.21 -2.08
C PHE A 127 10.16 -11.25 -2.16
N LEU A 128 9.82 -10.57 -1.05
CA LEU A 128 8.71 -9.61 -1.01
C LEU A 128 8.93 -8.43 -1.98
N LEU A 129 10.17 -8.02 -2.21
CA LEU A 129 10.49 -6.97 -3.17
C LEU A 129 10.13 -7.37 -4.60
N VAL A 130 10.40 -8.63 -5.00
CA VAL A 130 10.01 -9.14 -6.33
C VAL A 130 8.51 -9.04 -6.53
N PHE A 131 7.71 -9.42 -5.53
CA PHE A 131 6.27 -9.22 -5.61
C PHE A 131 5.89 -7.74 -5.59
N THR A 132 6.61 -6.93 -4.82
CA THR A 132 6.31 -5.49 -4.73
C THR A 132 6.48 -4.81 -6.09
N LEU A 133 7.47 -5.24 -6.88
CA LEU A 133 7.71 -4.78 -8.25
C LEU A 133 6.57 -5.13 -9.21
N ILE A 134 5.90 -6.28 -9.01
CA ILE A 134 4.83 -6.76 -9.89
C ILE A 134 3.50 -6.09 -9.56
N PHE A 135 3.21 -5.90 -8.27
CA PHE A 135 1.87 -5.53 -7.80
C PHE A 135 1.70 -4.05 -7.41
N PHE A 136 2.79 -3.29 -7.17
CA PHE A 136 2.69 -1.91 -6.68
C PHE A 136 3.38 -0.88 -7.58
N ASN A 137 2.97 0.37 -7.40
CA ASN A 137 3.54 1.52 -8.10
C ASN A 137 5.01 1.76 -7.73
N LYS A 138 5.77 2.36 -8.64
CA LYS A 138 7.19 2.70 -8.46
C LYS A 138 7.51 3.40 -7.14
N ARG A 139 6.63 4.27 -6.64
CA ARG A 139 6.79 4.95 -5.35
C ARG A 139 6.85 3.97 -4.17
N TRP A 140 5.98 2.95 -4.15
CA TRP A 140 5.92 1.93 -3.09
C TRP A 140 7.12 0.99 -3.14
N VAL A 141 7.58 0.63 -4.34
CA VAL A 141 8.81 -0.15 -4.50
C VAL A 141 9.99 0.58 -3.87
N VAL A 142 10.18 1.87 -4.18
CA VAL A 142 11.28 2.67 -3.62
C VAL A 142 11.18 2.75 -2.10
N LEU A 143 9.97 3.01 -1.57
CA LEU A 143 9.74 3.04 -0.12
C LEU A 143 10.09 1.69 0.53
N SER A 144 9.67 0.58 -0.07
CA SER A 144 9.97 -0.77 0.41
C SER A 144 11.47 -1.04 0.43
N VAL A 145 12.20 -0.67 -0.63
CA VAL A 145 13.66 -0.86 -0.69
C VAL A 145 14.37 -0.05 0.40
N ILE A 146 14.01 1.22 0.57
CA ILE A 146 14.60 2.08 1.60
C ILE A 146 14.34 1.49 2.99
N PHE A 147 13.10 1.07 3.25
CA PHE A 147 12.72 0.45 4.52
C PHE A 147 13.51 -0.85 4.77
N ASP A 148 13.59 -1.74 3.79
CA ASP A 148 14.28 -3.02 3.93
C ASP A 148 15.80 -2.82 4.15
N ILE A 149 16.43 -1.90 3.42
CA ILE A 149 17.83 -1.51 3.65
C ILE A 149 18.03 -0.96 5.05
N PHE A 150 17.12 -0.11 5.53
CA PHE A 150 17.20 0.45 6.86
C PHE A 150 17.16 -0.65 7.93
N ILE A 151 16.25 -1.61 7.82
CA ILE A 151 16.19 -2.75 8.74
C ILE A 151 17.47 -3.58 8.69
N ILE A 152 17.96 -3.93 7.51
CA ILE A 152 19.16 -4.78 7.37
C ILE A 152 20.41 -4.11 7.99
N LEU A 153 20.55 -2.81 7.82
CA LEU A 153 21.74 -2.08 8.26
C LEU A 153 21.67 -1.53 9.68
N PHE A 154 20.48 -1.21 10.18
CA PHE A 154 20.32 -0.45 11.41
C PHE A 154 19.45 -1.12 12.48
N LEU A 155 18.91 -2.32 12.25
CA LEU A 155 18.07 -2.98 13.25
C LEU A 155 18.80 -3.21 14.57
N ASP A 156 20.06 -3.68 14.54
CA ASP A 156 20.89 -3.87 15.73
C ASP A 156 21.12 -2.55 16.48
N THR A 157 21.47 -1.50 15.75
CA THR A 157 21.72 -0.16 16.30
C THR A 157 20.45 0.43 16.93
N PHE A 158 19.31 0.24 16.28
CA PHE A 158 18.01 0.70 16.78
C PHE A 158 17.62 -0.01 18.07
N ILE A 159 17.83 -1.33 18.15
CA ILE A 159 17.60 -2.10 19.38
C ILE A 159 18.56 -1.68 20.49
N SER A 160 19.85 -1.45 20.17
CA SER A 160 20.80 -0.94 21.15
C SER A 160 20.40 0.41 21.73
N PHE A 161 19.74 1.28 20.95
CA PHE A 161 19.24 2.56 21.44
C PHE A 161 18.00 2.39 22.33
N LEU A 162 17.10 1.47 22.01
CA LEU A 162 15.87 1.23 22.79
C LEU A 162 16.11 0.61 24.17
N ILE A 163 17.17 -0.17 24.31
CA ILE A 163 17.49 -0.91 25.55
C ILE A 163 18.35 -0.07 26.50
N LYS A 164 18.95 1.01 26.00
CA LYS A 164 19.78 1.94 26.78
C LYS A 164 18.93 3.01 27.45
#